data_AF-A0A7J4QF39-F1
#
_entry.id   AF-A0A7J4QF39-F1
#
_cell.length_a   1.000
_cell.length_b   1.000
_cell.length_c   1.000
_cell.angle_alpha   90.00
_cell.angle_beta   90.00
_cell.angle_gamma   90.00
#
_symmetry.space_group_name_H-M   'P 1'
#
loop_
_entity.id
_entity.type
_entity.pdbx_description
1 polymer ?
#
loop_
_entity_poly.entity_id
_entity_poly.type
_entity_poly.pdbx_seq_one_letter_code
_entity_poly.pdbx_strand_id
1 'polypeptide(L)'
;MEAQLLEEIGLTKGEIAAYFALLELGSSTVGPIINKAKVSSSKVYDILKRLVDKGLVSYAIRENRKYFEAATPTRILDYLKEKEQKIQSQAKEVESILPRLLLKQELAEHKQEVNIYEGFKGVKTAHEKTLTELKKGDEFFFMGASLLSSEKLKNYWQDYHKRREKAGITTRILFNQDVSHREIENRNAFSGAFAKYMPMNLSTPSWIEVFKDTTIIGVPSENPISVEIKNKDVAQSFKSYFEALWSQKVMVYEGADAAKKFFTNILTDLKRGEEYYVLNTNVGYQKLPEIRDFFHEYHRKRREKGIHVNMLLNNNMRSYPEYLKLEEGRYRYLPPDFRSPLQMTFYKDKLYISLWESEPVGFLIQDRKVVSAIRAYYDLLWNTEVQTFSGGKGIELLYEQVLAEKSDLYLIGANANFMRAHPSLFSSWDRKRVKAGIRRHHLSIEKTRGMEFNRLPETKVRYLPEQFASPMVIWVFGNKVAHVLWNKLTVFLVDNRIIADDYLKYFRMLWKDARE
;
A
#
# COMPACT_ATOMS: atom_id res chain seq x y z
N MET A 1 47.74 -3.66 66.54
CA MET A 1 47.00 -2.39 66.34
C MET A 1 47.91 -1.32 65.74
N GLU A 2 49.08 -1.07 66.32
CA GLU A 2 50.04 -0.05 65.81
C GLU A 2 50.55 -0.30 64.39
N ALA A 3 50.98 -1.54 64.07
CA ALA A 3 51.44 -1.89 62.73
C ALA A 3 50.36 -1.72 61.66
N GLN A 4 49.10 -2.00 62.00
CA GLN A 4 47.97 -1.90 61.07
C GLN A 4 47.71 -0.44 60.68
N LEU A 5 47.77 0.49 61.62
CA LEU A 5 47.65 1.93 61.34
C LEU A 5 48.79 2.43 60.43
N LEU A 6 50.01 1.94 60.64
CA LEU A 6 51.13 2.30 59.79
C LEU A 6 51.00 1.72 58.36
N GLU A 7 50.40 0.53 58.22
CA GLU A 7 50.06 -0.03 56.90
C GLU A 7 49.04 0.83 56.16
N GLU A 8 47.98 1.26 56.85
CA GLU A 8 46.90 2.10 56.29
C GLU A 8 47.42 3.44 55.77
N ILE A 9 48.45 4.02 56.41
CA ILE A 9 49.09 5.26 55.95
C ILE A 9 50.15 5.03 54.86
N GLY A 10 50.30 3.80 54.37
CA GLY A 10 51.11 3.45 53.20
C GLY A 10 52.54 3.02 53.50
N LEU A 11 52.81 2.51 54.70
CA LEU A 11 54.04 1.77 54.97
C LEU A 11 53.85 0.28 54.67
N THR A 12 54.87 -0.36 54.11
CA THR A 12 54.84 -1.80 53.88
C THR A 12 55.22 -2.55 55.16
N LYS A 13 54.82 -3.82 55.28
CA LYS A 13 55.21 -4.70 56.39
C LYS A 13 56.72 -4.71 56.67
N GLY A 14 57.53 -4.70 55.61
CA GLY A 14 59.00 -4.63 55.74
C GLY A 14 59.51 -3.29 56.26
N GLU A 15 58.89 -2.18 55.84
CA GLU A 15 59.21 -0.83 56.32
C GLU A 15 58.83 -0.67 57.80
N ILE A 16 57.67 -1.17 58.20
CA ILE A 16 57.21 -1.11 59.60
C ILE A 16 58.14 -1.93 60.48
N ALA A 17 58.48 -3.16 60.07
CA ALA A 17 59.39 -4.02 60.82
C ALA A 17 60.78 -3.40 60.98
N ALA A 18 61.32 -2.78 59.92
CA ALA A 18 62.62 -2.10 59.97
C ALA A 18 62.59 -0.83 60.83
N TYR A 19 61.51 -0.05 60.75
CA TYR A 19 61.31 1.16 61.55
C TYR A 19 61.19 0.83 63.05
N PHE A 20 60.38 -0.18 63.41
CA PHE A 20 60.27 -0.65 64.80
C PHE A 20 61.59 -1.22 65.33
N ALA A 21 62.31 -2.00 64.52
CA ALA A 21 63.64 -2.48 64.90
C ALA A 21 64.62 -1.33 65.19
N LEU A 22 64.56 -0.23 64.44
CA LEU A 22 65.38 0.95 64.68
C LEU A 22 64.95 1.76 65.90
N LEU A 23 63.66 1.82 66.24
CA LEU A 23 63.19 2.42 67.49
C LEU A 23 63.71 1.66 68.72
N GLU A 24 63.84 0.32 68.61
CA GLU A 24 64.36 -0.51 69.71
C GLU A 24 65.90 -0.55 69.78
N LEU A 25 66.58 -0.57 68.64
CA LEU A 25 68.05 -0.66 68.56
C LEU A 25 68.74 0.71 68.70
N GLY A 26 68.03 1.80 68.43
CA GLY A 26 68.64 3.11 68.20
C GLY A 26 69.49 3.15 66.92
N SER A 27 70.51 4.00 66.90
CA SER A 27 71.44 4.12 65.78
C SER A 27 72.21 2.82 65.51
N SER A 28 71.91 2.13 64.40
CA SER A 28 72.44 0.80 64.08
C SER A 28 72.91 0.67 62.63
N THR A 29 73.82 -0.27 62.38
CA THR A 29 74.17 -0.72 61.03
C THR A 29 73.14 -1.73 60.51
N VAL A 30 73.20 -2.07 59.22
CA VAL A 30 72.24 -2.93 58.52
C VAL A 30 72.15 -4.36 59.09
N GLY A 31 73.26 -4.92 59.57
CA GLY A 31 73.32 -6.30 60.10
C GLY A 31 72.37 -6.54 61.28
N PRO A 32 72.47 -5.78 62.38
CA PRO A 32 71.54 -5.88 63.49
C PRO A 32 70.07 -5.58 63.10
N ILE A 33 69.85 -4.66 62.16
CA ILE A 33 68.49 -4.33 61.66
C ILE A 33 67.87 -5.54 60.95
N ILE A 34 68.62 -6.23 60.09
CA ILE A 34 68.17 -7.47 59.41
C ILE A 34 67.72 -8.50 60.45
N ASN A 35 68.55 -8.75 61.47
CA ASN A 35 68.29 -9.77 62.47
C ASN A 35 67.06 -9.45 63.33
N LYS A 36 66.91 -8.17 63.71
CA LYS A 36 65.82 -7.72 64.57
C LYS A 36 64.49 -7.59 63.82
N ALA A 37 64.50 -6.98 62.63
CA ALA A 37 63.31 -6.79 61.79
C ALA A 37 62.89 -8.07 61.04
N LYS A 38 63.73 -9.11 61.02
CA LYS A 38 63.53 -10.35 60.25
C LYS A 38 63.23 -10.10 58.77
N VAL A 39 63.85 -9.07 58.20
CA VAL A 39 63.74 -8.72 56.77
C VAL A 39 64.93 -9.30 56.01
N SER A 40 64.71 -9.74 54.77
CA SER A 40 65.78 -10.29 53.93
C SER A 40 66.88 -9.24 53.66
N SER A 41 68.14 -9.69 53.69
CA SER A 41 69.32 -8.87 53.36
C SER A 41 69.25 -8.26 51.94
N SER A 42 68.55 -8.89 51.00
CA SER A 42 68.36 -8.36 49.65
C SER A 42 67.38 -7.19 49.55
N LYS A 43 66.52 -6.98 50.57
CA LYS A 43 65.47 -5.93 50.57
C LYS A 43 65.72 -4.81 51.57
N VAL A 44 66.55 -5.03 52.58
CA VAL A 44 66.73 -4.08 53.69
C VAL A 44 67.23 -2.71 53.25
N TYR A 45 68.13 -2.65 52.26
CA TYR A 45 68.64 -1.37 51.74
C TYR A 45 67.55 -0.55 51.05
N ASP A 46 66.71 -1.20 50.23
CA ASP A 46 65.58 -0.53 49.57
C ASP A 46 64.52 -0.09 50.57
N ILE A 47 64.27 -0.91 51.60
CA ILE A 47 63.35 -0.57 52.70
C ILE A 47 63.85 0.66 53.45
N LEU A 48 65.12 0.66 53.87
CA LEU A 48 65.73 1.79 54.57
C LEU A 48 65.76 3.04 53.69
N LYS A 49 66.06 2.90 52.39
CA LYS A 49 66.01 4.01 51.44
C LYS A 49 64.60 4.61 51.37
N ARG A 50 63.55 3.80 51.23
CA ARG A 50 62.16 4.30 51.21
C ARG A 50 61.75 4.95 52.52
N LEU A 51 62.19 4.42 53.66
CA LEU A 51 61.95 5.05 54.97
C LEU A 51 62.67 6.40 55.10
N VAL A 52 63.87 6.51 54.54
CA VAL A 52 64.61 7.79 54.43
C VAL A 52 63.88 8.76 53.51
N ASP A 53 63.42 8.32 52.34
CA ASP A 53 62.66 9.14 51.39
C ASP A 53 61.33 9.62 52.00
N LYS A 54 60.73 8.83 52.91
CA LYS A 54 59.54 9.19 53.71
C LYS A 54 59.87 10.05 54.95
N GLY A 55 61.15 10.33 55.23
CA GLY A 55 61.61 11.10 56.38
C GLY A 55 61.49 10.40 57.74
N LEU A 56 61.20 9.09 57.75
CA LEU A 56 60.98 8.30 58.97
C LEU A 56 62.26 7.65 59.51
N VAL A 57 63.31 7.59 58.68
CA VAL A 57 64.65 7.14 59.06
C VAL A 57 65.66 8.15 58.55
N SER A 58 66.75 8.32 59.29
CA SER A 58 67.93 9.07 58.83
C SER A 58 69.15 8.16 58.87
N TYR A 59 70.26 8.60 58.26
CA TYR A 59 71.52 7.90 58.42
C TYR A 59 72.70 8.86 58.53
N ALA A 60 73.72 8.45 59.27
CA ALA A 60 75.01 9.11 59.38
C ALA A 60 76.13 8.14 58.98
N ILE A 61 77.23 8.68 58.45
CA ILE A 61 78.42 7.87 58.14
C ILE A 61 79.41 8.02 59.31
N ARG A 62 79.74 6.91 59.96
CA ARG A 62 80.77 6.84 61.02
C ARG A 62 81.72 5.70 60.66
N GLU A 63 83.04 5.95 60.73
CA GLU A 63 84.06 4.94 60.41
C GLU A 63 83.83 4.22 59.06
N ASN A 64 83.45 5.00 58.04
CA ASN A 64 83.13 4.51 56.68
C ASN A 64 81.94 3.52 56.59
N ARG A 65 81.05 3.51 57.59
CA ARG A 65 79.81 2.69 57.63
C ARG A 65 78.58 3.57 57.84
N LYS A 66 77.46 3.20 57.21
CA LYS A 66 76.16 3.87 57.43
C LYS A 66 75.49 3.34 58.69
N TYR A 67 75.20 4.25 59.61
CA TYR A 67 74.37 4.02 60.77
C TYR A 67 73.01 4.65 60.52
N PHE A 68 71.96 3.84 60.58
CA PHE A 68 70.58 4.25 60.39
C PHE A 68 69.93 4.45 61.75
N GLU A 69 69.07 5.44 61.84
CA GLU A 69 68.36 5.79 63.06
C GLU A 69 66.92 6.19 62.73
N ALA A 70 65.96 5.68 63.51
CA ALA A 70 64.57 6.07 63.38
C ALA A 70 64.40 7.55 63.75
N ALA A 71 63.64 8.29 62.94
CA ALA A 71 63.20 9.62 63.34
C ALA A 71 62.25 9.53 64.55
N THR A 72 62.06 10.64 65.25
CA THR A 72 61.07 10.71 66.34
C THR A 72 59.69 10.27 65.83
N PRO A 73 58.91 9.45 66.58
CA PRO A 73 57.58 9.02 66.15
C PRO A 73 56.62 10.15 65.80
N THR A 74 56.82 11.36 66.35
CA THR A 74 56.06 12.56 65.96
C THR A 74 56.18 12.89 64.47
N ARG A 75 57.28 12.53 63.80
CA ARG A 75 57.51 12.73 62.35
C ARG A 75 56.52 11.95 61.47
N ILE A 76 55.87 10.90 62.01
CA ILE A 76 54.81 10.17 61.31
C ILE A 76 53.64 11.10 60.97
N LEU A 77 53.33 12.07 61.84
CA LEU A 77 52.28 13.06 61.58
C LEU A 77 52.66 14.01 60.44
N ASP A 78 53.92 14.43 60.37
CA ASP A 78 54.40 15.28 59.29
C ASP A 78 54.41 14.53 57.95
N TYR A 79 54.81 13.26 57.92
CA TYR A 79 54.72 12.40 56.73
C TYR A 79 53.27 12.29 56.23
N LEU A 80 52.32 12.14 57.14
CA LEU A 80 50.88 12.13 56.79
C LEU A 80 50.42 13.45 56.18
N LYS A 81 50.84 14.58 56.76
CA LYS A 81 50.50 15.92 56.26
C LYS A 81 51.08 16.19 54.88
N GLU A 82 52.34 15.82 54.65
CA GLU A 82 52.98 15.91 53.33
C GLU A 82 52.25 15.03 52.29
N LYS A 83 51.84 13.83 52.70
CA LYS A 83 51.06 12.92 51.85
C LYS A 83 49.68 13.49 51.51
N GLU A 84 48.98 14.06 52.48
CA GLU A 84 47.69 14.72 52.27
C GLU A 84 47.81 15.86 51.25
N GLN A 85 48.80 16.75 51.42
CA GLN A 85 49.04 17.86 50.49
C GLN A 85 49.34 17.37 49.08
N LYS A 86 50.13 16.30 48.94
CA LYS A 86 50.43 15.69 47.65
C LYS A 86 49.19 15.07 46.99
N ILE A 87 48.33 14.42 47.76
CA ILE A 87 47.07 13.87 47.25
C ILE A 87 46.15 15.01 46.78
N GLN A 88 46.06 16.10 47.55
CA GLN A 88 45.27 17.27 47.18
C GLN A 88 45.80 17.95 45.90
N SER A 89 47.12 18.04 45.70
CA SER A 89 47.68 18.59 44.46
C SER A 89 47.41 17.68 43.26
N GLN A 90 47.57 16.37 43.41
CA GLN A 90 47.25 15.40 42.37
C GLN A 90 45.76 15.41 41.99
N ALA A 91 44.86 15.58 42.97
CA ALA A 91 43.43 15.72 42.70
C ALA A 91 43.13 16.92 41.79
N LYS A 92 43.76 18.08 42.05
CA LYS A 92 43.63 19.29 41.20
C LYS A 92 44.17 19.07 39.78
N GLU A 93 45.29 18.34 39.64
CA GLU A 93 45.82 17.98 38.33
C GLU A 93 44.84 17.09 37.56
N VAL A 94 44.22 16.12 38.22
CA VAL A 94 43.20 15.24 37.63
C VAL A 94 41.95 16.03 37.22
N GLU A 95 41.49 16.97 38.06
CA GLU A 95 40.37 17.86 37.73
C GLU A 95 40.64 18.66 36.45
N SER A 96 41.88 19.09 36.22
CA SER A 96 42.24 19.85 35.01
C SER A 96 42.18 19.02 33.71
N ILE A 97 42.40 17.70 33.77
CA ILE A 97 42.34 16.81 32.60
C ILE A 97 40.97 16.14 32.42
N LEU A 98 40.12 16.16 33.45
CA LEU A 98 38.82 15.48 33.45
C LEU A 98 37.90 15.93 32.31
N PRO A 99 37.77 17.23 31.96
CA PRO A 99 36.93 17.65 30.83
C PRO A 99 37.36 17.02 29.50
N ARG A 100 38.67 16.88 29.26
CA ARG A 100 39.20 16.26 28.03
C ARG A 100 38.89 14.77 27.98
N LEU A 101 38.89 14.09 29.12
CA LEU A 101 38.53 12.68 29.22
C LEU A 101 37.04 12.46 28.98
N LEU A 102 36.19 13.33 29.55
CA LEU A 102 34.73 13.31 29.30
C LEU A 102 34.41 13.58 27.82
N LEU A 103 35.07 14.54 27.18
CA LEU A 103 34.90 14.81 25.74
C LEU A 103 35.30 13.60 24.87
N LYS A 104 36.38 12.89 25.24
CA LYS A 104 36.78 11.65 24.53
C LYS A 104 35.74 10.54 24.65
N GLN A 105 35.01 10.48 25.77
CA GLN A 105 33.93 9.52 25.98
C GLN A 105 32.70 9.87 25.12
N GLU A 106 32.28 11.13 25.13
CA GLU A 106 31.13 11.61 24.34
C GLU A 106 31.35 11.40 22.83
N LEU A 107 32.56 11.65 22.33
CA LEU A 107 32.92 11.36 20.93
C LEU A 107 32.90 9.85 20.60
N ALA A 108 33.04 8.97 21.59
CA ALA A 108 32.96 7.52 21.41
C ALA A 108 31.51 6.99 21.44
N GLU A 109 30.57 7.67 22.11
CA GLU A 109 29.13 7.34 22.14
C GLU A 109 28.43 7.54 20.79
N HIS A 110 29.01 8.29 19.86
CA HIS A 110 28.55 8.35 18.47
C HIS A 110 28.79 7.06 17.66
N LYS A 111 29.18 5.95 18.29
CA LYS A 111 29.15 4.62 17.66
C LYS A 111 27.71 4.15 17.52
N GLN A 112 27.29 4.01 16.27
CA GLN A 112 26.07 3.34 15.80
C GLN A 112 25.61 2.23 16.77
N GLU A 113 24.52 2.48 17.48
CA GLU A 113 23.94 1.54 18.44
C GLU A 113 22.94 0.62 17.72
N VAL A 114 23.15 -0.69 17.83
CA VAL A 114 22.16 -1.69 17.43
C VAL A 114 21.62 -2.36 18.69
N ASN A 115 20.35 -2.12 19.01
CA ASN A 115 19.68 -2.75 20.14
C ASN A 115 18.70 -3.80 19.65
N ILE A 116 18.69 -4.97 20.30
CA ILE A 116 17.74 -6.05 20.00
C ILE A 116 16.77 -6.15 21.18
N TYR A 117 15.48 -6.10 20.87
CA TYR A 117 14.39 -6.23 21.82
C TYR A 117 13.57 -7.47 21.51
N GLU A 118 13.33 -8.29 22.52
CA GLU A 118 12.60 -9.56 22.38
C GLU A 118 11.27 -9.52 23.14
N GLY A 119 10.27 -10.19 22.58
CA GLY A 119 8.94 -10.33 23.14
C GLY A 119 8.10 -9.05 23.06
N PHE A 120 6.81 -9.17 23.41
CA PHE A 120 5.86 -8.05 23.33
C PHE A 120 6.25 -6.85 24.19
N LYS A 121 6.89 -7.06 25.35
CA LYS A 121 7.39 -5.95 26.18
C LYS A 121 8.54 -5.22 25.49
N GLY A 122 9.49 -5.97 24.90
CA GLY A 122 10.61 -5.40 24.15
C GLY A 122 10.15 -4.57 22.95
N VAL A 123 9.23 -5.11 22.15
CA VAL A 123 8.64 -4.38 21.01
C VAL A 123 7.97 -3.08 21.45
N LYS A 124 7.19 -3.11 22.54
CA LYS A 124 6.59 -1.89 23.11
C LYS A 124 7.66 -0.90 23.53
N THR A 125 8.68 -1.32 24.26
CA THR A 125 9.78 -0.45 24.68
C THR A 125 10.48 0.21 23.49
N ALA A 126 10.75 -0.55 22.42
CA ALA A 126 11.34 -0.01 21.20
C ALA A 126 10.43 1.05 20.55
N HIS A 127 9.14 0.75 20.42
CA HIS A 127 8.17 1.68 19.81
C HIS A 127 7.90 2.93 20.67
N GLU A 128 7.82 2.80 22.00
CA GLU A 128 7.61 3.91 22.93
C GLU A 128 8.69 4.99 22.83
N LYS A 129 9.86 4.67 22.27
CA LYS A 129 10.90 5.66 21.99
C LYS A 129 10.42 6.81 21.12
N THR A 130 9.48 6.55 20.21
CA THR A 130 8.82 7.62 19.43
C THR A 130 8.17 8.67 20.32
N LEU A 131 7.51 8.29 21.42
CA LEU A 131 6.87 9.24 22.34
C LEU A 131 7.86 9.96 23.25
N THR A 132 8.99 9.33 23.56
CA THR A 132 10.02 9.92 24.43
C THR A 132 10.98 10.82 23.66
N GLU A 133 11.27 10.50 22.40
CA GLU A 133 12.28 11.21 21.60
C GLU A 133 11.68 12.25 20.67
N LEU A 134 10.45 12.06 20.17
CA LEU A 134 9.80 13.01 19.27
C LEU A 134 9.05 14.09 20.05
N LYS A 135 8.99 15.27 19.46
CA LYS A 135 8.33 16.45 20.00
C LYS A 135 7.10 16.80 19.16
N LYS A 136 6.29 17.73 19.65
CA LYS A 136 5.16 18.28 18.90
C LYS A 136 5.64 18.81 17.53
N GLY A 137 5.01 18.34 16.47
CA GLY A 137 5.36 18.70 15.08
C GLY A 137 6.33 17.73 14.41
N ASP A 138 6.99 16.84 15.15
CA ASP A 138 7.81 15.78 14.57
C ASP A 138 6.92 14.71 13.91
N GLU A 139 7.51 13.94 12.99
CA GLU A 139 6.86 12.82 12.31
C GLU A 139 7.68 11.54 12.42
N PHE A 140 7.00 10.40 12.36
CA PHE A 140 7.61 9.10 12.11
C PHE A 140 6.86 8.32 11.02
N PHE A 141 7.58 7.39 10.41
CA PHE A 141 7.08 6.54 9.34
C PHE A 141 6.99 5.09 9.81
N PHE A 142 5.95 4.40 9.36
CA PHE A 142 5.77 2.98 9.64
C PHE A 142 5.37 2.26 8.35
N MET A 143 6.05 1.20 7.96
CA MET A 143 5.72 0.42 6.77
C MET A 143 5.82 -1.08 7.02
N GLY A 144 5.01 -1.87 6.32
CA GLY A 144 5.00 -3.33 6.46
C GLY A 144 4.10 -3.83 7.60
N ALA A 145 3.16 -3.01 8.08
CA ALA A 145 2.24 -3.40 9.13
C ALA A 145 1.31 -4.54 8.66
N SER A 146 1.30 -5.68 9.37
CA SER A 146 0.53 -6.89 9.03
C SER A 146 -0.50 -7.27 10.11
N LEU A 147 -1.44 -8.16 9.76
CA LEU A 147 -2.55 -8.57 10.64
C LEU A 147 -2.10 -9.20 11.97
N LEU A 148 -1.03 -10.00 11.95
CA LEU A 148 -0.49 -10.71 13.13
C LEU A 148 -0.06 -9.74 14.25
N SER A 149 0.35 -8.53 13.88
CA SER A 149 0.68 -7.48 14.86
C SER A 149 -0.54 -6.89 15.58
N SER A 150 -1.75 -7.05 15.01
CA SER A 150 -2.92 -6.26 15.41
C SER A 150 -3.70 -6.85 16.57
N GLU A 151 -3.78 -8.18 16.72
CA GLU A 151 -4.75 -8.79 17.66
C GLU A 151 -4.26 -8.76 19.12
N LYS A 152 -3.02 -9.23 19.38
CA LYS A 152 -2.41 -9.21 20.72
C LYS A 152 -2.02 -7.81 21.21
N LEU A 153 -1.80 -6.86 20.28
CA LEU A 153 -1.40 -5.49 20.59
C LEU A 153 -2.51 -4.45 20.31
N LYS A 154 -3.74 -4.89 19.99
CA LYS A 154 -4.83 -3.98 19.59
C LYS A 154 -5.05 -2.84 20.59
N ASN A 155 -5.17 -3.20 21.87
CA ASN A 155 -5.39 -2.26 22.95
C ASN A 155 -4.19 -1.33 23.15
N TYR A 156 -2.97 -1.86 22.97
CA TYR A 156 -1.75 -1.07 23.02
C TYR A 156 -1.73 -0.02 21.92
N TRP A 157 -2.01 -0.39 20.68
CA TRP A 157 -2.02 0.55 19.55
C TRP A 157 -3.07 1.65 19.71
N GLN A 158 -4.27 1.31 20.20
CA GLN A 158 -5.30 2.32 20.47
C GLN A 158 -4.87 3.30 21.56
N ASP A 159 -4.31 2.81 22.65
CA ASP A 159 -3.80 3.66 23.74
C ASP A 159 -2.61 4.52 23.27
N TYR A 160 -1.65 3.91 22.57
CA TYR A 160 -0.49 4.59 22.02
C TYR A 160 -0.90 5.75 21.09
N HIS A 161 -1.82 5.52 20.15
CA HIS A 161 -2.22 6.57 19.21
C HIS A 161 -2.93 7.75 19.90
N LYS A 162 -3.66 7.52 21.01
CA LYS A 162 -4.21 8.60 21.86
C LYS A 162 -3.09 9.41 22.53
N ARG A 163 -2.07 8.75 23.08
CA ARG A 163 -0.91 9.41 23.69
C ARG A 163 -0.10 10.21 22.66
N ARG A 164 0.16 9.63 21.50
CA ARG A 164 0.81 10.27 20.35
C ARG A 164 0.05 11.50 19.84
N GLU A 165 -1.27 11.39 19.69
CA GLU A 165 -2.12 12.51 19.28
C GLU A 165 -2.04 13.66 20.27
N LYS A 166 -2.09 13.37 21.58
CA LYS A 166 -1.92 14.38 22.64
C LYS A 166 -0.53 15.02 22.62
N ALA A 167 0.51 14.25 22.28
CA ALA A 167 1.87 14.76 22.09
C ALA A 167 2.04 15.59 20.80
N GLY A 168 1.06 15.58 19.90
CA GLY A 168 1.12 16.32 18.63
C GLY A 168 2.17 15.78 17.66
N ILE A 169 2.47 14.48 17.73
CA ILE A 169 3.42 13.78 16.85
C ILE A 169 2.64 13.21 15.67
N THR A 170 3.08 13.47 14.44
CA THR A 170 2.44 12.99 13.21
C THR A 170 2.96 11.60 12.84
N THR A 171 2.13 10.77 12.20
CA THR A 171 2.59 9.48 11.67
C THR A 171 2.01 9.19 10.29
N ARG A 172 2.83 8.58 9.43
CA ARG A 172 2.43 8.04 8.13
C ARG A 172 2.67 6.54 8.10
N ILE A 173 1.64 5.77 7.76
CA ILE A 173 1.62 4.31 7.89
C ILE A 173 1.27 3.65 6.54
N LEU A 174 2.13 2.74 6.07
CA LEU A 174 1.90 1.85 4.94
C LEU A 174 1.59 0.43 5.42
N PHE A 175 0.31 0.05 5.30
CA PHE A 175 -0.17 -1.30 5.63
C PHE A 175 0.01 -2.27 4.47
N ASN A 176 0.30 -3.53 4.80
CA ASN A 176 0.26 -4.61 3.82
C ASN A 176 -1.16 -4.80 3.27
N GLN A 177 -1.27 -5.41 2.09
CA GLN A 177 -2.53 -5.63 1.40
C GLN A 177 -3.44 -6.68 2.08
N ASP A 178 -2.94 -7.46 3.03
CA ASP A 178 -3.74 -8.40 3.82
C ASP A 178 -4.57 -7.71 4.93
N VAL A 179 -4.25 -6.46 5.25
CA VAL A 179 -4.94 -5.71 6.32
C VAL A 179 -6.34 -5.25 5.91
N SER A 180 -7.30 -5.41 6.82
CA SER A 180 -8.69 -5.01 6.58
C SER A 180 -8.85 -3.48 6.43
N HIS A 181 -9.78 -3.04 5.59
CA HIS A 181 -10.03 -1.61 5.37
C HIS A 181 -10.41 -0.87 6.66
N ARG A 182 -11.15 -1.55 7.55
CA ARG A 182 -11.56 -1.03 8.85
C ARG A 182 -10.37 -0.67 9.74
N GLU A 183 -9.26 -1.40 9.67
CA GLU A 183 -8.07 -1.07 10.46
C GLU A 183 -7.40 0.21 9.94
N ILE A 184 -7.40 0.43 8.63
CA ILE A 184 -6.92 1.69 8.04
C ILE A 184 -7.81 2.86 8.49
N GLU A 185 -9.14 2.72 8.39
CA GLU A 185 -10.08 3.73 8.87
C GLU A 185 -9.90 4.01 10.37
N ASN A 186 -9.70 2.96 11.17
CA ASN A 186 -9.45 3.10 12.61
C ASN A 186 -8.18 3.90 12.89
N ARG A 187 -7.11 3.71 12.11
CA ARG A 187 -5.88 4.51 12.26
C ARG A 187 -6.08 5.95 11.81
N ASN A 188 -6.75 6.16 10.69
CA ASN A 188 -7.07 7.49 10.17
C ASN A 188 -8.06 8.29 11.04
N ALA A 189 -8.73 7.65 12.00
CA ALA A 189 -9.61 8.33 12.95
C ALA A 189 -8.83 9.14 14.01
N PHE A 190 -7.54 8.86 14.24
CA PHE A 190 -6.71 9.62 15.17
C PHE A 190 -6.09 10.85 14.47
N SER A 191 -6.16 12.02 15.08
CA SER A 191 -5.66 13.26 14.46
C SER A 191 -4.15 13.19 14.18
N GLY A 192 -3.73 13.57 12.97
CA GLY A 192 -2.33 13.50 12.53
C GLY A 192 -1.81 12.08 12.28
N ALA A 193 -2.67 11.07 12.18
CA ALA A 193 -2.31 9.75 11.65
C ALA A 193 -2.83 9.60 10.23
N PHE A 194 -1.95 9.18 9.31
CA PHE A 194 -2.28 8.97 7.92
C PHE A 194 -1.88 7.56 7.51
N ALA A 195 -2.85 6.71 7.21
CA ALA A 195 -2.67 5.31 6.86
C ALA A 195 -3.21 5.04 5.46
N LYS A 196 -2.43 4.32 4.67
CA LYS A 196 -2.85 3.77 3.37
C LYS A 196 -2.24 2.40 3.13
N TYR A 197 -2.71 1.71 2.11
CA TYR A 197 -2.09 0.46 1.66
C TYR A 197 -0.77 0.71 0.94
N MET A 198 0.12 -0.28 0.99
CA MET A 198 1.26 -0.38 0.07
C MET A 198 0.77 -0.23 -1.38
N PRO A 199 1.48 0.53 -2.24
CA PRO A 199 1.03 0.80 -3.61
C PRO A 199 1.20 -0.39 -4.56
N MET A 200 1.74 -1.51 -4.08
CA MET A 200 1.90 -2.75 -4.83
C MET A 200 1.60 -3.93 -3.91
N ASN A 201 1.42 -5.12 -4.49
CA ASN A 201 1.20 -6.35 -3.75
C ASN A 201 2.49 -6.84 -3.06
N LEU A 202 3.00 -6.02 -2.14
CA LEU A 202 4.14 -6.31 -1.30
C LEU A 202 3.62 -6.72 0.07
N SER A 203 3.85 -7.98 0.44
CA SER A 203 3.62 -8.48 1.79
C SER A 203 4.98 -8.71 2.44
N THR A 204 5.43 -7.77 3.27
CA THR A 204 6.64 -7.95 4.05
C THR A 204 6.29 -8.67 5.36
N PRO A 205 7.05 -9.70 5.77
CA PRO A 205 6.86 -10.30 7.08
C PRO A 205 7.26 -9.33 8.18
N SER A 206 8.21 -8.41 7.93
CA SER A 206 8.65 -7.39 8.88
C SER A 206 7.91 -6.07 8.72
N TRP A 207 7.85 -5.31 9.82
CA TRP A 207 7.60 -3.88 9.78
C TRP A 207 8.92 -3.10 9.90
N ILE A 208 8.91 -1.89 9.37
CA ILE A 208 9.99 -0.93 9.46
C ILE A 208 9.41 0.39 9.94
N GLU A 209 9.97 0.90 11.02
CA GLU A 209 9.63 2.17 11.64
C GLU A 209 10.86 3.09 11.56
N VAL A 210 10.65 4.35 11.22
CA VAL A 210 11.74 5.31 11.04
C VAL A 210 11.37 6.65 11.67
N PHE A 211 12.25 7.17 12.50
CA PHE A 211 12.13 8.50 13.11
C PHE A 211 13.52 9.07 13.41
N LYS A 212 13.72 10.38 13.17
CA LYS A 212 15.04 11.03 13.32
C LYS A 212 16.16 10.22 12.65
N ASP A 213 17.16 9.82 13.43
CA ASP A 213 18.32 9.02 13.00
C ASP A 213 18.17 7.54 13.41
N THR A 214 16.94 7.08 13.69
CA THR A 214 16.64 5.75 14.21
C THR A 214 15.73 4.98 13.25
N THR A 215 16.13 3.74 12.94
CA THR A 215 15.31 2.75 12.25
C THR A 215 15.04 1.59 13.18
N ILE A 216 13.78 1.19 13.29
CA ILE A 216 13.36 -0.01 14.00
C ILE A 216 12.81 -1.00 12.96
N ILE A 217 13.43 -2.17 12.85
CA ILE A 217 12.94 -3.28 12.02
C ILE A 217 12.43 -4.35 12.95
N GLY A 218 11.14 -4.70 12.83
CA GLY A 218 10.56 -5.75 13.66
C GLY A 218 9.91 -6.86 12.87
N VAL A 219 9.94 -8.06 13.44
CA VAL A 219 9.31 -9.26 12.86
C VAL A 219 8.21 -9.71 13.82
N PRO A 220 6.93 -9.68 13.40
CA PRO A 220 5.82 -10.16 14.19
C PRO A 220 5.85 -11.69 14.23
N SER A 221 5.73 -12.24 15.42
CA SER A 221 5.64 -13.68 15.66
C SER A 221 5.04 -13.92 17.06
N GLU A 222 4.96 -15.16 17.53
CA GLU A 222 4.59 -15.43 18.92
C GLU A 222 5.56 -14.82 19.93
N ASN A 223 6.85 -14.76 19.57
CA ASN A 223 7.93 -14.11 20.30
C ASN A 223 8.56 -13.05 19.40
N PRO A 224 7.94 -11.87 19.27
CA PRO A 224 8.35 -10.89 18.27
C PRO A 224 9.73 -10.31 18.60
N ILE A 225 10.47 -9.94 17.56
CA ILE A 225 11.81 -9.35 17.67
C ILE A 225 11.76 -7.95 17.06
N SER A 226 12.46 -7.01 17.68
CA SER A 226 12.63 -5.65 17.17
C SER A 226 14.11 -5.26 17.22
N VAL A 227 14.68 -4.88 16.09
CA VAL A 227 16.06 -4.42 15.94
C VAL A 227 16.03 -2.92 15.73
N GLU A 228 16.52 -2.17 16.70
CA GLU A 228 16.74 -0.74 16.60
C GLU A 228 18.16 -0.49 16.06
N ILE A 229 18.28 0.39 15.09
CA ILE A 229 19.53 0.83 14.49
C ILE A 229 19.57 2.36 14.57
N LYS A 230 20.43 2.90 15.42
CA LYS A 230 20.66 4.34 15.56
C LYS A 230 21.77 4.78 14.61
N ASN A 231 21.37 5.12 13.39
CA ASN A 231 22.25 5.58 12.32
C ASN A 231 21.48 6.46 11.33
N LYS A 232 21.96 7.70 11.14
CA LYS A 232 21.36 8.69 10.23
C LYS A 232 21.23 8.20 8.78
N ASP A 233 22.25 7.55 8.23
CA ASP A 233 22.26 7.10 6.83
C ASP A 233 21.28 5.94 6.61
N VAL A 234 21.18 5.03 7.60
CA VAL A 234 20.19 3.94 7.59
C VAL A 234 18.77 4.50 7.68
N ALA A 235 18.52 5.42 8.62
CA ALA A 235 17.23 6.09 8.76
C ALA A 235 16.84 6.85 7.48
N GLN A 236 17.78 7.59 6.90
CA GLN A 236 17.56 8.32 5.65
C GLN A 236 17.27 7.39 4.46
N SER A 237 17.93 6.23 4.40
CA SER A 237 17.67 5.22 3.35
C SER A 237 16.25 4.68 3.43
N PHE A 238 15.81 4.22 4.61
CA PHE A 238 14.46 3.69 4.78
C PHE A 238 13.37 4.77 4.69
N LYS A 239 13.66 6.00 5.13
CA LYS A 239 12.80 7.16 4.85
C LYS A 239 12.63 7.38 3.34
N SER A 240 13.70 7.27 2.56
CA SER A 240 13.64 7.45 1.10
C SER A 240 12.79 6.37 0.42
N TYR A 241 12.92 5.10 0.85
CA TYR A 241 12.04 4.02 0.39
C TYR A 241 10.58 4.25 0.78
N PHE A 242 10.34 4.69 2.01
CA PHE A 242 9.01 5.05 2.47
C PHE A 242 8.40 6.14 1.59
N GLU A 243 9.12 7.23 1.31
CA GLU A 243 8.62 8.34 0.49
C GLU A 243 8.34 7.93 -0.96
N ALA A 244 9.16 7.05 -1.54
CA ALA A 244 8.89 6.50 -2.87
C ALA A 244 7.56 5.73 -2.90
N LEU A 245 7.29 4.88 -1.90
CA LEU A 245 6.02 4.16 -1.77
C LEU A 245 4.86 5.09 -1.38
N TRP A 246 5.13 6.12 -0.57
CA TRP A 246 4.14 7.07 -0.09
C TRP A 246 3.67 8.04 -1.18
N SER A 247 4.55 8.43 -2.10
CA SER A 247 4.23 9.33 -3.20
C SER A 247 3.51 8.62 -4.37
N GLN A 248 3.52 7.29 -4.40
CA GLN A 248 2.87 6.54 -5.46
C GLN A 248 1.34 6.67 -5.41
N LYS A 249 0.77 7.18 -6.52
CA LYS A 249 -0.67 7.44 -6.69
C LYS A 249 -1.44 6.29 -7.34
N VAL A 250 -0.71 5.28 -7.83
CA VAL A 250 -1.27 4.12 -8.53
C VAL A 250 -1.05 2.88 -7.67
N MET A 251 -2.13 2.21 -7.29
CA MET A 251 -2.07 0.91 -6.63
C MET A 251 -2.22 -0.21 -7.65
N VAL A 252 -1.33 -1.20 -7.61
CA VAL A 252 -1.39 -2.38 -8.48
C VAL A 252 -2.03 -3.55 -7.73
N TYR A 253 -3.01 -4.20 -8.36
CA TYR A 253 -3.72 -5.38 -7.91
C TYR A 253 -3.37 -6.54 -8.85
N GLU A 254 -2.74 -7.59 -8.33
CA GLU A 254 -2.32 -8.76 -9.11
C GLU A 254 -3.04 -10.02 -8.60
N GLY A 255 -3.61 -10.79 -9.52
CA GLY A 255 -4.35 -12.00 -9.22
C GLY A 255 -5.82 -11.75 -8.82
N ALA A 256 -6.56 -12.85 -8.76
CA ALA A 256 -8.00 -12.82 -8.53
C ALA A 256 -8.37 -12.23 -7.16
N ASP A 257 -7.64 -12.57 -6.09
CA ASP A 257 -7.96 -12.12 -4.73
C ASP A 257 -7.76 -10.62 -4.55
N ALA A 258 -6.70 -10.07 -5.14
CA ALA A 258 -6.48 -8.63 -5.18
C ALA A 258 -7.63 -7.94 -5.93
N ALA A 259 -8.02 -8.44 -7.11
CA ALA A 259 -9.13 -7.89 -7.88
C ALA A 259 -10.46 -7.95 -7.08
N LYS A 260 -10.77 -9.08 -6.42
CA LYS A 260 -11.96 -9.25 -5.56
C LYS A 260 -11.98 -8.23 -4.42
N LYS A 261 -10.81 -7.90 -3.84
CA LYS A 261 -10.67 -6.88 -2.79
C LYS A 261 -11.10 -5.49 -3.27
N PHE A 262 -10.70 -5.08 -4.48
CA PHE A 262 -11.13 -3.79 -5.05
C PHE A 262 -12.66 -3.69 -5.10
N PHE A 263 -13.35 -4.69 -5.65
CA PHE A 263 -14.82 -4.68 -5.73
C PHE A 263 -15.46 -4.72 -4.35
N THR A 264 -14.90 -5.49 -3.41
CA THR A 264 -15.39 -5.53 -2.03
C THR A 264 -15.32 -4.13 -1.37
N ASN A 265 -14.29 -3.34 -1.67
CA ASN A 265 -14.17 -1.98 -1.16
C ASN A 265 -15.29 -1.06 -1.69
N ILE A 266 -15.82 -1.28 -2.90
CA ILE A 266 -17.00 -0.51 -3.40
C ILE A 266 -18.18 -0.66 -2.45
N LEU A 267 -18.42 -1.87 -1.92
CA LEU A 267 -19.50 -2.12 -0.97
C LEU A 267 -19.30 -1.39 0.35
N THR A 268 -18.07 -1.09 0.74
CA THR A 268 -17.73 -0.34 1.96
C THR A 268 -17.79 1.16 1.72
N ASP A 269 -17.23 1.60 0.60
CA ASP A 269 -17.09 3.01 0.24
C ASP A 269 -18.43 3.66 -0.12
N LEU A 270 -19.34 2.92 -0.75
CA LEU A 270 -20.61 3.45 -1.25
C LEU A 270 -21.78 3.22 -0.29
N LYS A 271 -22.63 4.23 -0.19
CA LYS A 271 -23.87 4.23 0.60
C LYS A 271 -25.07 3.92 -0.29
N ARG A 272 -26.21 3.62 0.34
CA ARG A 272 -27.49 3.42 -0.35
C ARG A 272 -27.82 4.62 -1.23
N GLY A 273 -28.17 4.37 -2.49
CA GLY A 273 -28.46 5.39 -3.51
C GLY A 273 -27.23 5.91 -4.25
N GLU A 274 -26.01 5.69 -3.75
CA GLU A 274 -24.80 6.03 -4.51
C GLU A 274 -24.57 5.03 -5.65
N GLU A 275 -23.75 5.43 -6.63
CA GLU A 275 -23.57 4.68 -7.87
C GLU A 275 -22.10 4.56 -8.28
N TYR A 276 -21.80 3.54 -9.07
CA TYR A 276 -20.53 3.39 -9.77
C TYR A 276 -20.74 3.03 -11.23
N TYR A 277 -19.68 3.22 -12.01
CA TYR A 277 -19.69 3.16 -13.45
C TYR A 277 -18.70 2.10 -13.93
N VAL A 278 -19.09 1.36 -14.97
CA VAL A 278 -18.23 0.38 -15.61
C VAL A 278 -18.23 0.62 -17.11
N LEU A 279 -17.04 0.75 -17.70
CA LEU A 279 -16.82 0.88 -19.11
C LEU A 279 -16.11 -0.38 -19.63
N ASN A 280 -16.64 -0.94 -20.72
CA ASN A 280 -16.13 -2.12 -21.41
C ASN A 280 -16.10 -3.39 -20.56
N THR A 281 -17.22 -3.72 -19.93
CA THR A 281 -17.42 -5.05 -19.33
C THR A 281 -17.34 -6.10 -20.44
N ASN A 282 -16.42 -7.05 -20.31
CA ASN A 282 -16.14 -8.07 -21.31
C ASN A 282 -16.14 -9.48 -20.72
N VAL A 283 -16.10 -10.49 -21.58
CA VAL A 283 -16.21 -11.90 -21.18
C VAL A 283 -14.97 -12.48 -20.50
N GLY A 284 -13.88 -11.72 -20.34
CA GLY A 284 -12.61 -12.22 -19.81
C GLY A 284 -12.77 -12.90 -18.45
N TYR A 285 -13.45 -12.23 -17.52
CA TYR A 285 -13.68 -12.76 -16.17
C TYR A 285 -14.66 -13.94 -16.12
N GLN A 286 -15.49 -14.14 -17.16
CA GLN A 286 -16.41 -15.30 -17.24
C GLN A 286 -15.67 -16.62 -17.43
N LYS A 287 -14.48 -16.57 -18.00
CA LYS A 287 -13.66 -17.76 -18.21
C LYS A 287 -13.01 -18.28 -16.92
N LEU A 288 -13.13 -17.52 -15.82
CA LEU A 288 -12.57 -17.83 -14.52
C LEU A 288 -13.71 -18.13 -13.53
N PRO A 289 -14.01 -19.41 -13.23
CA PRO A 289 -15.16 -19.80 -12.40
C PRO A 289 -15.19 -19.08 -11.04
N GLU A 290 -14.05 -18.97 -10.37
CA GLU A 290 -13.94 -18.27 -9.08
C GLU A 290 -14.32 -16.78 -9.14
N ILE A 291 -14.02 -16.09 -10.25
CA ILE A 291 -14.33 -14.67 -10.42
C ILE A 291 -15.79 -14.50 -10.82
N ARG A 292 -16.30 -15.38 -11.69
CA ARG A 292 -17.73 -15.43 -12.03
C ARG A 292 -18.59 -15.59 -10.78
N ASP A 293 -18.29 -16.59 -9.95
CA ASP A 293 -19.06 -16.90 -8.74
C ASP A 293 -18.95 -15.75 -7.73
N PHE A 294 -17.78 -15.12 -7.61
CA PHE A 294 -17.61 -13.88 -6.83
C PHE A 294 -18.54 -12.76 -7.31
N PHE A 295 -18.63 -12.49 -8.62
CA PHE A 295 -19.48 -11.40 -9.12
C PHE A 295 -20.98 -11.67 -8.90
N HIS A 296 -21.44 -12.92 -8.96
CA HIS A 296 -22.82 -13.27 -8.60
C HIS A 296 -23.15 -12.85 -7.17
N GLU A 297 -22.27 -13.21 -6.23
CA GLU A 297 -22.42 -12.88 -4.81
C GLU A 297 -22.23 -11.37 -4.54
N TYR A 298 -21.26 -10.74 -5.20
CA TYR A 298 -21.02 -9.31 -5.12
C TYR A 298 -22.25 -8.52 -5.56
N HIS A 299 -22.86 -8.87 -6.70
CA HIS A 299 -24.06 -8.18 -7.18
C HIS A 299 -25.26 -8.39 -6.23
N ARG A 300 -25.38 -9.54 -5.57
CA ARG A 300 -26.38 -9.76 -4.51
C ARG A 300 -26.18 -8.78 -3.35
N LYS A 301 -24.97 -8.73 -2.76
CA LYS A 301 -24.64 -7.82 -1.66
C LYS A 301 -24.78 -6.34 -2.04
N ARG A 302 -24.40 -5.99 -3.27
CA ARG A 302 -24.55 -4.64 -3.83
C ARG A 302 -26.01 -4.18 -3.85
N ARG A 303 -26.93 -5.06 -4.29
CA ARG A 303 -28.38 -4.80 -4.30
C ARG A 303 -28.93 -4.66 -2.88
N GLU A 304 -28.53 -5.51 -1.95
CA GLU A 304 -28.95 -5.41 -0.55
C GLU A 304 -28.56 -4.07 0.09
N LYS A 305 -27.46 -3.46 -0.37
CA LYS A 305 -27.04 -2.11 0.03
C LYS A 305 -27.69 -0.98 -0.78
N GLY A 306 -28.46 -1.27 -1.83
CA GLY A 306 -29.08 -0.28 -2.72
C GLY A 306 -28.08 0.61 -3.47
N ILE A 307 -26.89 0.08 -3.78
CA ILE A 307 -25.84 0.78 -4.55
C ILE A 307 -26.11 0.54 -6.03
N HIS A 308 -26.15 1.58 -6.87
CA HIS A 308 -26.48 1.47 -8.30
C HIS A 308 -25.24 1.23 -9.18
N VAL A 309 -25.43 0.57 -10.33
CA VAL A 309 -24.36 0.36 -11.31
C VAL A 309 -24.82 0.77 -12.71
N ASN A 310 -23.98 1.53 -13.42
CA ASN A 310 -24.22 1.91 -14.81
C ASN A 310 -23.11 1.30 -15.70
N MET A 311 -23.45 0.36 -16.58
CA MET A 311 -22.49 -0.47 -17.31
C MET A 311 -22.56 -0.27 -18.83
N LEU A 312 -21.42 0.05 -19.44
CA LEU A 312 -21.22 -0.06 -20.89
C LEU A 312 -20.60 -1.42 -21.21
N LEU A 313 -21.43 -2.32 -21.72
CA LEU A 313 -21.05 -3.70 -22.01
C LEU A 313 -20.42 -3.81 -23.40
N ASN A 314 -19.40 -4.63 -23.54
CA ASN A 314 -18.91 -5.04 -24.85
C ASN A 314 -19.97 -5.90 -25.57
N ASN A 315 -20.03 -5.89 -26.90
CA ASN A 315 -21.03 -6.68 -27.65
C ASN A 315 -20.88 -8.20 -27.43
N ASN A 316 -19.69 -8.68 -27.08
CA ASN A 316 -19.51 -10.10 -26.73
C ASN A 316 -20.31 -10.53 -25.48
N MET A 317 -20.74 -9.58 -24.64
CA MET A 317 -21.60 -9.87 -23.49
C MET A 317 -23.03 -10.27 -23.87
N ARG A 318 -23.44 -10.13 -25.15
CA ARG A 318 -24.76 -10.61 -25.61
C ARG A 318 -24.94 -12.12 -25.45
N SER A 319 -23.85 -12.88 -25.42
CA SER A 319 -23.86 -14.32 -25.19
C SER A 319 -24.07 -14.71 -23.72
N TYR A 320 -24.15 -13.73 -22.80
CA TYR A 320 -24.22 -13.92 -21.35
C TYR A 320 -25.43 -13.16 -20.76
N PRO A 321 -26.67 -13.59 -21.07
CA PRO A 321 -27.90 -12.83 -20.77
C PRO A 321 -28.22 -12.69 -19.28
N GLU A 322 -27.62 -13.49 -18.40
CA GLU A 322 -27.75 -13.38 -16.95
C GLU A 322 -27.29 -12.01 -16.42
N TYR A 323 -26.34 -11.34 -17.10
CA TYR A 323 -25.89 -9.99 -16.78
C TYR A 323 -26.91 -8.90 -17.15
N LEU A 324 -27.95 -9.24 -17.91
CA LEU A 324 -29.03 -8.31 -18.25
C LEU A 324 -30.06 -8.20 -17.12
N LYS A 325 -29.98 -9.07 -16.11
CA LYS A 325 -30.86 -9.09 -14.93
C LYS A 325 -30.24 -8.31 -13.77
N LEU A 326 -29.74 -7.11 -14.05
CA LEU A 326 -29.23 -6.19 -13.02
C LEU A 326 -30.39 -5.37 -12.44
N GLU A 327 -31.09 -5.93 -11.46
CA GLU A 327 -31.98 -5.13 -10.61
C GLU A 327 -31.18 -3.99 -9.96
N GLU A 328 -31.74 -2.77 -9.95
CA GLU A 328 -31.05 -1.54 -9.51
C GLU A 328 -29.74 -1.25 -10.29
N GLY A 329 -29.67 -1.64 -11.57
CA GLY A 329 -28.59 -1.31 -12.48
C GLY A 329 -29.12 -0.88 -13.85
N ARG A 330 -28.29 -0.18 -14.62
CA ARG A 330 -28.56 0.17 -16.01
C ARG A 330 -27.40 -0.29 -16.87
N TYR A 331 -27.68 -0.74 -18.08
CA TYR A 331 -26.64 -1.07 -19.03
C TYR A 331 -26.99 -0.64 -20.44
N ARG A 332 -25.95 -0.37 -21.24
CA ARG A 332 -26.01 -0.20 -22.69
C ARG A 332 -24.86 -0.98 -23.32
N TYR A 333 -24.97 -1.30 -24.61
CA TYR A 333 -23.87 -1.91 -25.35
C TYR A 333 -23.01 -0.84 -26.01
N LEU A 334 -21.69 -1.02 -25.95
CA LEU A 334 -20.73 -0.27 -26.75
C LEU A 334 -20.92 -0.53 -28.24
N PRO A 335 -20.35 0.29 -29.13
CA PRO A 335 -20.31 -0.01 -30.55
C PRO A 335 -19.62 -1.36 -30.85
N PRO A 336 -20.06 -2.13 -31.86
CA PRO A 336 -19.45 -3.44 -32.19
C PRO A 336 -17.97 -3.38 -32.56
N ASP A 337 -17.51 -2.24 -33.09
CA ASP A 337 -16.11 -2.02 -33.45
C ASP A 337 -15.25 -1.56 -32.27
N PHE A 338 -15.82 -1.41 -31.06
CA PHE A 338 -15.05 -1.09 -29.87
C PHE A 338 -14.14 -2.27 -29.49
N ARG A 339 -12.84 -2.13 -29.77
CA ARG A 339 -11.80 -3.13 -29.50
C ARG A 339 -10.89 -2.66 -28.38
N SER A 340 -11.19 -3.08 -27.16
CA SER A 340 -10.28 -2.95 -26.02
C SER A 340 -10.46 -4.13 -25.09
N PRO A 341 -9.39 -4.71 -24.54
CA PRO A 341 -9.48 -5.69 -23.48
C PRO A 341 -9.60 -5.04 -22.08
N LEU A 342 -9.32 -3.73 -21.97
CA LEU A 342 -9.32 -3.02 -20.70
C LEU A 342 -10.75 -2.70 -20.27
N GLN A 343 -11.11 -3.13 -19.06
CA GLN A 343 -12.30 -2.67 -18.38
C GLN A 343 -11.94 -1.51 -17.44
N MET A 344 -12.78 -0.48 -17.36
CA MET A 344 -12.59 0.62 -16.43
C MET A 344 -13.79 0.72 -15.49
N THR A 345 -13.55 0.56 -14.19
CA THR A 345 -14.56 0.71 -13.13
C THR A 345 -14.24 1.96 -12.33
N PHE A 346 -15.18 2.88 -12.15
CA PHE A 346 -14.90 4.13 -11.44
C PHE A 346 -16.08 4.64 -10.62
N TYR A 347 -15.76 5.34 -9.52
CA TYR A 347 -16.68 5.97 -8.59
C TYR A 347 -15.93 7.00 -7.73
N LYS A 348 -16.62 8.03 -7.22
CA LYS A 348 -16.01 9.10 -6.40
C LYS A 348 -14.73 9.66 -7.06
N ASP A 349 -13.57 9.45 -6.45
CA ASP A 349 -12.25 9.83 -6.93
C ASP A 349 -11.39 8.62 -7.35
N LYS A 350 -11.96 7.43 -7.46
CA LYS A 350 -11.28 6.15 -7.74
C LYS A 350 -11.59 5.65 -9.15
N LEU A 351 -10.53 5.38 -9.92
CA LEU A 351 -10.57 4.70 -11.21
C LEU A 351 -9.76 3.41 -11.13
N TYR A 352 -10.40 2.28 -11.41
CA TYR A 352 -9.78 0.98 -11.52
C TYR A 352 -9.79 0.50 -12.97
N ILE A 353 -8.60 0.36 -13.56
CA ILE A 353 -8.41 -0.16 -14.91
C ILE A 353 -7.96 -1.61 -14.77
N SER A 354 -8.71 -2.56 -15.33
CA SER A 354 -8.45 -3.99 -15.17
C SER A 354 -8.36 -4.73 -16.49
N LEU A 355 -7.46 -5.71 -16.52
CA LEU A 355 -7.31 -6.71 -17.56
C LEU A 355 -7.68 -8.08 -16.98
N TRP A 356 -8.66 -8.74 -17.58
CA TRP A 356 -9.22 -10.02 -17.11
C TRP A 356 -8.68 -11.20 -17.92
N GLU A 357 -7.39 -11.48 -17.73
CA GLU A 357 -6.71 -12.68 -18.28
C GLU A 357 -6.61 -13.78 -17.21
N SER A 358 -5.90 -14.88 -17.47
CA SER A 358 -5.75 -16.00 -16.52
C SER A 358 -5.24 -15.55 -15.15
N GLU A 359 -4.37 -14.54 -15.14
CA GLU A 359 -3.99 -13.79 -13.95
C GLU A 359 -4.46 -12.33 -14.11
N PRO A 360 -5.55 -11.93 -13.45
CA PRO A 360 -6.05 -10.56 -13.58
C PRO A 360 -5.05 -9.54 -13.05
N VAL A 361 -4.92 -8.42 -13.76
CA VAL A 361 -4.13 -7.27 -13.31
C VAL A 361 -5.00 -6.03 -13.29
N GLY A 362 -4.87 -5.24 -12.24
CA GLY A 362 -5.66 -4.03 -12.02
C GLY A 362 -4.82 -2.86 -11.53
N PHE A 363 -5.15 -1.67 -12.01
CA PHE A 363 -4.50 -0.41 -11.64
C PHE A 363 -5.54 0.52 -11.04
N LEU A 364 -5.41 0.84 -9.76
CA LEU A 364 -6.27 1.81 -9.07
C LEU A 364 -5.56 3.17 -9.02
N ILE A 365 -6.16 4.16 -9.66
CA ILE A 365 -5.76 5.55 -9.63
C ILE A 365 -6.77 6.30 -8.77
N GLN A 366 -6.31 6.97 -7.72
CA GLN A 366 -7.15 7.82 -6.87
C GLN A 366 -6.88 9.31 -7.17
N ASP A 367 -7.62 9.86 -8.14
CA ASP A 367 -7.53 11.26 -8.57
C ASP A 367 -8.86 11.72 -9.19
N ARG A 368 -9.46 12.76 -8.60
CA ARG A 368 -10.74 13.32 -9.05
C ARG A 368 -10.68 13.86 -10.49
N LYS A 369 -9.56 14.44 -10.93
CA LYS A 369 -9.42 14.97 -12.31
C LYS A 369 -9.38 13.83 -13.32
N VAL A 370 -8.68 12.75 -12.98
CA VAL A 370 -8.64 11.54 -13.83
C VAL A 370 -10.02 10.90 -13.95
N VAL A 371 -10.73 10.74 -12.83
CA VAL A 371 -12.11 10.21 -12.86
C VAL A 371 -13.05 11.12 -13.65
N SER A 372 -12.93 12.43 -13.50
CA SER A 372 -13.75 13.39 -14.26
C SER A 372 -13.50 13.29 -15.77
N ALA A 373 -12.25 13.07 -16.20
CA ALA A 373 -11.91 12.85 -17.60
C ALA A 373 -12.51 11.54 -18.13
N ILE A 374 -12.36 10.43 -17.40
CA ILE A 374 -12.97 9.14 -17.79
C ILE A 374 -14.50 9.24 -17.81
N ARG A 375 -15.08 9.98 -16.88
CA ARG A 375 -16.53 10.21 -16.85
C ARG A 375 -17.03 10.93 -18.10
N ALA A 376 -16.30 11.90 -18.62
CA ALA A 376 -16.66 12.58 -19.88
C ALA A 376 -16.68 11.61 -21.08
N TYR A 377 -15.69 10.72 -21.20
CA TYR A 377 -15.70 9.66 -22.24
C TYR A 377 -16.84 8.67 -22.05
N TYR A 378 -17.13 8.30 -20.80
CA TYR A 378 -18.27 7.45 -20.48
C TYR A 378 -19.58 8.11 -20.91
N ASP A 379 -19.82 9.37 -20.54
CA ASP A 379 -21.06 10.08 -20.87
C ASP A 379 -21.25 10.24 -22.38
N LEU A 380 -20.17 10.50 -23.13
CA LEU A 380 -20.21 10.51 -24.59
C LEU A 380 -20.69 9.17 -25.15
N LEU A 381 -20.10 8.06 -24.70
CA LEU A 381 -20.48 6.72 -25.16
C LEU A 381 -21.88 6.33 -24.67
N TRP A 382 -22.24 6.72 -23.44
CA TRP A 382 -23.53 6.44 -22.83
C TRP A 382 -24.67 7.16 -23.53
N ASN A 383 -24.45 8.40 -23.98
CA ASN A 383 -25.47 9.21 -24.65
C ASN A 383 -25.48 9.02 -26.18
N THR A 384 -24.65 8.13 -26.71
CA THR A 384 -24.65 7.79 -28.15
C THR A 384 -25.96 7.08 -28.51
N GLU A 385 -26.89 7.80 -29.15
CA GLU A 385 -28.18 7.24 -29.65
C GLU A 385 -28.05 6.55 -31.01
N VAL A 386 -27.01 6.89 -31.78
CA VAL A 386 -26.79 6.37 -33.13
C VAL A 386 -25.62 5.41 -33.12
N GLN A 387 -25.88 4.15 -33.46
CA GLN A 387 -24.86 3.12 -33.60
C GLN A 387 -24.59 2.86 -35.08
N THR A 388 -23.32 2.75 -35.45
CA THR A 388 -22.92 2.36 -36.80
C THR A 388 -22.38 0.93 -36.77
N PHE A 389 -22.89 0.07 -37.64
CA PHE A 389 -22.40 -1.28 -37.84
C PHE A 389 -21.90 -1.46 -39.28
N SER A 390 -20.81 -2.18 -39.47
CA SER A 390 -20.19 -2.38 -40.79
C SER A 390 -20.00 -3.86 -41.12
N GLY A 391 -20.14 -4.20 -42.40
CA GLY A 391 -19.93 -5.55 -42.92
C GLY A 391 -21.03 -6.55 -42.56
N GLY A 392 -20.83 -7.83 -42.91
CA GLY A 392 -21.83 -8.89 -42.68
C GLY A 392 -22.24 -9.05 -41.21
N LYS A 393 -21.27 -8.95 -40.29
CA LYS A 393 -21.53 -9.00 -38.84
C LYS A 393 -22.41 -7.86 -38.35
N GLY A 394 -22.32 -6.68 -38.98
CA GLY A 394 -23.21 -5.56 -38.66
C GLY A 394 -24.67 -5.84 -39.01
N ILE A 395 -24.92 -6.57 -40.10
CA ILE A 395 -26.27 -7.02 -40.48
C ILE A 395 -26.78 -8.08 -39.51
N GLU A 396 -25.94 -9.04 -39.12
CA GLU A 396 -26.30 -10.03 -38.10
C GLU A 396 -26.72 -9.38 -36.77
N LEU A 397 -26.00 -8.33 -36.35
CA LEU A 397 -26.37 -7.57 -35.16
C LEU A 397 -27.70 -6.82 -35.31
N LEU A 398 -27.97 -6.22 -36.47
CA LEU A 398 -29.28 -5.61 -36.76
C LEU A 398 -30.41 -6.64 -36.68
N TYR A 399 -30.18 -7.85 -37.20
CA TYR A 399 -31.11 -8.97 -37.11
C TYR A 399 -31.39 -9.41 -35.69
N GLU A 400 -30.37 -9.46 -34.84
CA GLU A 400 -30.52 -9.71 -33.42
C GLU A 400 -31.31 -8.59 -32.73
N GLN A 401 -31.10 -7.32 -33.10
CA GLN A 401 -31.89 -6.20 -32.56
C GLN A 401 -33.39 -6.36 -32.86
N VAL A 402 -33.74 -6.70 -34.10
CA VAL A 402 -35.16 -6.92 -34.48
C VAL A 402 -35.77 -8.08 -33.68
N LEU A 403 -35.05 -9.20 -33.56
CA LEU A 403 -35.53 -10.36 -32.80
C LEU A 403 -35.67 -10.06 -31.31
N ALA A 404 -34.79 -9.24 -30.75
CA ALA A 404 -34.82 -8.84 -29.35
C ALA A 404 -35.98 -7.88 -29.04
N GLU A 405 -36.28 -6.94 -29.94
CA GLU A 405 -37.37 -5.97 -29.76
C GLU A 405 -38.75 -6.62 -29.83
N LYS A 406 -38.90 -7.73 -30.58
CA LYS A 406 -40.16 -8.48 -30.74
C LYS A 406 -41.34 -7.63 -31.23
N SER A 407 -41.06 -6.60 -32.01
CA SER A 407 -42.07 -5.75 -32.66
C SER A 407 -42.16 -6.03 -34.15
N ASP A 408 -43.29 -5.71 -34.78
CA ASP A 408 -43.42 -5.72 -36.23
C ASP A 408 -42.35 -4.85 -36.91
N LEU A 409 -41.90 -5.32 -38.08
CA LEU A 409 -40.83 -4.73 -38.87
C LEU A 409 -41.40 -4.06 -40.13
N TYR A 410 -41.17 -2.75 -40.26
CA TYR A 410 -41.61 -1.94 -41.39
C TYR A 410 -40.40 -1.55 -42.25
N LEU A 411 -40.43 -1.91 -43.53
CA LEU A 411 -39.32 -1.68 -44.47
C LEU A 411 -39.71 -0.69 -45.56
N ILE A 412 -38.92 0.37 -45.76
CA ILE A 412 -39.08 1.34 -46.85
C ILE A 412 -37.94 1.18 -47.86
N GLY A 413 -38.31 0.95 -49.13
CA GLY A 413 -37.36 0.82 -50.25
C GLY A 413 -36.77 -0.58 -50.41
N ALA A 414 -37.43 -1.63 -49.90
CA ALA A 414 -36.92 -3.00 -49.95
C ALA A 414 -36.58 -3.44 -51.39
N ASN A 415 -35.38 -4.00 -51.60
CA ASN A 415 -34.80 -4.22 -52.94
C ASN A 415 -34.16 -5.62 -53.17
N ALA A 416 -34.44 -6.58 -52.28
CA ALA A 416 -33.93 -7.96 -52.33
C ALA A 416 -32.39 -8.13 -52.25
N ASN A 417 -31.59 -7.07 -52.15
CA ASN A 417 -30.14 -7.14 -52.33
C ASN A 417 -29.48 -8.11 -51.34
N PHE A 418 -29.88 -8.07 -50.07
CA PHE A 418 -29.27 -8.91 -49.04
C PHE A 418 -29.62 -10.39 -49.18
N MET A 419 -30.89 -10.72 -49.44
CA MET A 419 -31.29 -12.12 -49.62
C MET A 419 -30.51 -12.76 -50.78
N ARG A 420 -30.21 -11.99 -51.84
CA ARG A 420 -29.37 -12.47 -52.96
C ARG A 420 -27.91 -12.66 -52.54
N ALA A 421 -27.35 -11.74 -51.75
CA ALA A 421 -25.96 -11.81 -51.31
C ALA A 421 -25.72 -12.89 -50.23
N HIS A 422 -26.68 -13.12 -49.34
CA HIS A 422 -26.56 -14.01 -48.19
C HIS A 422 -27.83 -14.85 -47.94
N PRO A 423 -28.22 -15.74 -48.87
CA PRO A 423 -29.51 -16.45 -48.84
C PRO A 423 -29.67 -17.36 -47.61
N SER A 424 -28.61 -18.09 -47.22
CA SER A 424 -28.66 -19.02 -46.09
C SER A 424 -28.85 -18.30 -44.74
N LEU A 425 -28.11 -17.21 -44.53
CA LEU A 425 -28.20 -16.38 -43.32
C LEU A 425 -29.59 -15.74 -43.20
N PHE A 426 -30.10 -15.20 -44.31
CA PHE A 426 -31.44 -14.62 -44.37
C PHE A 426 -32.54 -15.66 -44.04
N SER A 427 -32.52 -16.83 -44.69
CA SER A 427 -33.53 -17.88 -44.45
C SER A 427 -33.48 -18.45 -43.03
N SER A 428 -32.30 -18.52 -42.42
CA SER A 428 -32.15 -18.88 -41.00
C SER A 428 -32.79 -17.83 -40.09
N TRP A 429 -32.50 -16.55 -40.34
CA TRP A 429 -33.05 -15.45 -39.56
C TRP A 429 -34.57 -15.32 -39.73
N ASP A 430 -35.09 -15.42 -40.96
CA ASP A 430 -36.52 -15.26 -41.23
C ASP A 430 -37.35 -16.34 -40.52
N ARG A 431 -36.84 -17.59 -40.45
CA ARG A 431 -37.46 -18.64 -39.62
C ARG A 431 -37.52 -18.27 -38.13
N LYS A 432 -36.44 -17.69 -37.58
CA LYS A 432 -36.43 -17.22 -36.18
C LYS A 432 -37.42 -16.08 -35.97
N ARG A 433 -37.52 -15.15 -36.93
CA ARG A 433 -38.48 -14.03 -36.92
C ARG A 433 -39.92 -14.53 -36.91
N VAL A 434 -40.28 -15.43 -37.83
CA VAL A 434 -41.63 -16.02 -37.89
C VAL A 434 -41.97 -16.73 -36.59
N LYS A 435 -41.03 -17.53 -36.04
CA LYS A 435 -41.21 -18.19 -34.74
C LYS A 435 -41.40 -17.19 -33.59
N ALA A 436 -40.77 -16.03 -33.67
CA ALA A 436 -40.93 -14.94 -32.70
C ALA A 436 -42.23 -14.13 -32.91
N GLY A 437 -43.04 -14.44 -33.92
CA GLY A 437 -44.32 -13.76 -34.20
C GLY A 437 -44.17 -12.35 -34.79
N ILE A 438 -42.98 -11.99 -35.29
CA ILE A 438 -42.70 -10.65 -35.81
C ILE A 438 -43.19 -10.55 -37.26
N ARG A 439 -44.17 -9.67 -37.55
CA ARG A 439 -44.68 -9.48 -38.92
C ARG A 439 -43.82 -8.49 -39.70
N ARG A 440 -43.83 -8.61 -41.03
CA ARG A 440 -43.11 -7.72 -41.95
C ARG A 440 -44.08 -6.94 -42.82
N HIS A 441 -43.82 -5.65 -42.96
CA HIS A 441 -44.56 -4.75 -43.86
C HIS A 441 -43.58 -4.09 -44.83
N HIS A 442 -43.66 -4.39 -46.12
CA HIS A 442 -42.70 -3.92 -47.13
C HIS A 442 -43.32 -2.89 -48.06
N LEU A 443 -42.70 -1.73 -48.10
CA LEU A 443 -42.73 -0.86 -49.25
C LEU A 443 -41.56 -1.25 -50.16
N SER A 444 -41.84 -2.18 -51.07
CA SER A 444 -40.89 -2.70 -52.05
C SER A 444 -40.84 -1.79 -53.28
N ILE A 445 -39.75 -1.81 -54.03
CA ILE A 445 -39.71 -1.11 -55.33
C ILE A 445 -40.39 -1.95 -56.41
N GLU A 446 -41.09 -1.32 -57.35
CA GLU A 446 -41.87 -1.99 -58.41
C GLU A 446 -41.05 -3.05 -59.18
N LYS A 447 -39.79 -2.79 -59.49
CA LYS A 447 -38.85 -3.74 -60.14
C LYS A 447 -38.68 -5.07 -59.40
N THR A 448 -39.02 -5.14 -58.12
CA THR A 448 -38.95 -6.38 -57.33
C THR A 448 -40.25 -7.17 -57.27
N ARG A 449 -41.29 -6.73 -57.98
CA ARG A 449 -42.58 -7.41 -58.02
C ARG A 449 -42.42 -8.88 -58.44
N GLY A 450 -43.06 -9.75 -57.66
CA GLY A 450 -43.06 -11.20 -57.90
C GLY A 450 -41.81 -11.95 -57.40
N MET A 451 -40.80 -11.27 -56.88
CA MET A 451 -39.62 -11.93 -56.28
C MET A 451 -39.97 -12.66 -54.97
N GLU A 452 -39.22 -13.73 -54.66
CA GLU A 452 -39.47 -14.61 -53.50
C GLU A 452 -39.55 -13.88 -52.16
N PHE A 453 -38.69 -12.88 -51.90
CA PHE A 453 -38.73 -12.16 -50.61
C PHE A 453 -40.03 -11.41 -50.34
N ASN A 454 -40.81 -11.11 -51.38
CA ASN A 454 -42.10 -10.45 -51.26
C ASN A 454 -43.24 -11.46 -50.97
N ARG A 455 -42.94 -12.77 -50.94
CA ARG A 455 -43.90 -13.86 -50.71
C ARG A 455 -43.62 -14.67 -49.44
N LEU A 456 -42.72 -14.17 -48.59
CA LEU A 456 -42.34 -14.86 -47.36
C LEU A 456 -43.49 -14.89 -46.33
N PRO A 457 -43.54 -15.89 -45.44
CA PRO A 457 -44.55 -15.97 -44.39
C PRO A 457 -44.61 -14.70 -43.52
N GLU A 458 -45.80 -14.36 -43.03
CA GLU A 458 -46.02 -13.17 -42.17
C GLU A 458 -45.48 -11.86 -42.79
N THR A 459 -45.57 -11.73 -44.11
CA THR A 459 -45.12 -10.53 -44.85
C THR A 459 -46.27 -9.94 -45.66
N LYS A 460 -46.51 -8.64 -45.49
CA LYS A 460 -47.39 -7.83 -46.34
C LYS A 460 -46.54 -6.93 -47.21
N VAL A 461 -46.88 -6.79 -48.49
CA VAL A 461 -46.10 -6.01 -49.45
C VAL A 461 -47.00 -5.04 -50.20
N ARG A 462 -46.49 -3.83 -50.44
CA ARG A 462 -46.99 -2.87 -51.42
C ARG A 462 -45.80 -2.29 -52.19
N TYR A 463 -46.06 -1.74 -53.37
CA TYR A 463 -45.03 -1.34 -54.31
C TYR A 463 -44.98 0.18 -54.52
N LEU A 464 -43.79 0.73 -54.31
CA LEU A 464 -43.46 2.13 -54.58
C LEU A 464 -43.00 2.31 -56.03
N PRO A 465 -43.28 3.47 -56.65
CA PRO A 465 -42.74 3.83 -57.96
C PRO A 465 -41.20 3.80 -57.99
N GLU A 466 -40.61 3.57 -59.17
CA GLU A 466 -39.15 3.46 -59.36
C GLU A 466 -38.35 4.69 -58.87
N GLN A 467 -38.95 5.88 -58.83
CA GLN A 467 -38.30 7.08 -58.31
C GLN A 467 -37.92 6.99 -56.82
N PHE A 468 -38.52 6.05 -56.08
CA PHE A 468 -38.17 5.74 -54.69
C PHE A 468 -37.06 4.69 -54.56
N ALA A 469 -36.51 4.19 -55.68
CA ALA A 469 -35.41 3.25 -55.65
C ALA A 469 -34.16 3.89 -55.05
N SER A 470 -33.66 3.28 -53.97
CA SER A 470 -32.49 3.74 -53.23
C SER A 470 -31.58 2.56 -52.88
N PRO A 471 -30.25 2.75 -52.85
CA PRO A 471 -29.33 1.76 -52.29
C PRO A 471 -29.50 1.61 -50.77
N MET A 472 -30.23 2.52 -50.13
CA MET A 472 -30.54 2.52 -48.70
C MET A 472 -31.94 1.98 -48.45
N VAL A 473 -32.07 1.06 -47.49
CA VAL A 473 -33.36 0.56 -47.00
C VAL A 473 -33.55 1.02 -45.57
N ILE A 474 -34.72 1.58 -45.27
CA ILE A 474 -35.05 2.03 -43.92
C ILE A 474 -35.87 0.94 -43.23
N TRP A 475 -35.47 0.60 -42.01
CA TRP A 475 -36.09 -0.41 -41.16
C TRP A 475 -36.63 0.30 -39.93
N VAL A 476 -37.92 0.17 -39.65
CA VAL A 476 -38.55 0.74 -38.45
C VAL A 476 -39.11 -0.41 -37.62
N PHE A 477 -38.74 -0.48 -36.35
CA PHE A 477 -39.19 -1.53 -35.42
C PHE A 477 -39.05 -1.03 -33.98
N GLY A 478 -40.10 -1.22 -33.16
CA GLY A 478 -40.14 -0.75 -31.78
C GLY A 478 -39.83 0.74 -31.69
N ASN A 479 -38.82 1.09 -30.88
CA ASN A 479 -38.32 2.46 -30.76
C ASN A 479 -37.13 2.78 -31.68
N LYS A 480 -36.85 1.94 -32.69
CA LYS A 480 -35.61 2.01 -33.48
C LYS A 480 -35.87 2.24 -34.96
N VAL A 481 -34.92 2.97 -35.57
CA VAL A 481 -34.83 3.15 -37.03
C VAL A 481 -33.45 2.75 -37.49
N ALA A 482 -33.35 1.83 -38.45
CA ALA A 482 -32.08 1.47 -39.07
C ALA A 482 -32.05 1.90 -40.54
N HIS A 483 -31.05 2.69 -40.90
CA HIS A 483 -30.72 2.99 -42.29
C HIS A 483 -29.66 2.01 -42.76
N VAL A 484 -30.01 1.12 -43.68
CA VAL A 484 -29.12 0.07 -44.18
C VAL A 484 -28.67 0.43 -45.58
N LEU A 485 -27.41 0.82 -45.71
CA LEU A 485 -26.76 1.09 -46.99
C LEU A 485 -26.12 -0.20 -47.52
N TRP A 486 -26.78 -0.84 -48.48
CA TRP A 486 -26.43 -2.21 -48.90
C TRP A 486 -25.14 -2.33 -49.70
N ASN A 487 -24.75 -1.31 -50.47
CA ASN A 487 -23.52 -1.35 -51.28
C ASN A 487 -22.24 -1.35 -50.43
N LYS A 488 -22.30 -0.82 -49.20
CA LYS A 488 -21.19 -0.80 -48.24
C LYS A 488 -21.42 -1.70 -47.03
N LEU A 489 -22.59 -2.35 -46.94
CA LEU A 489 -23.04 -3.10 -45.77
C LEU A 489 -22.89 -2.28 -44.49
N THR A 490 -23.39 -1.04 -44.52
CA THR A 490 -23.34 -0.12 -43.37
C THR A 490 -24.74 0.06 -42.81
N VAL A 491 -24.88 -0.11 -41.50
CA VAL A 491 -26.13 0.11 -40.76
C VAL A 491 -25.95 1.33 -39.87
N PHE A 492 -26.84 2.32 -39.98
CA PHE A 492 -26.98 3.39 -39.00
C PHE A 492 -28.26 3.11 -38.19
N LEU A 493 -28.10 2.62 -36.97
CA LEU A 493 -29.20 2.30 -36.07
C LEU A 493 -29.39 3.45 -35.08
N VAL A 494 -30.56 4.06 -35.11
CA VAL A 494 -31.02 5.11 -34.21
C VAL A 494 -31.99 4.49 -33.21
N ASP A 495 -31.70 4.60 -31.91
CA ASP A 495 -32.59 4.14 -30.84
C ASP A 495 -33.32 5.33 -30.20
N ASN A 496 -34.42 5.76 -30.81
CA ASN A 496 -35.17 6.94 -30.40
C ASN A 496 -36.65 6.81 -30.82
N ARG A 497 -37.56 6.75 -29.84
CA ARG A 497 -39.00 6.56 -30.05
C ARG A 497 -39.62 7.65 -30.93
N ILE A 498 -39.24 8.92 -30.71
CA ILE A 498 -39.81 10.05 -31.47
C ILE A 498 -39.47 9.88 -32.96
N ILE A 499 -38.21 9.55 -33.25
CA ILE A 499 -37.74 9.31 -34.62
C ILE A 499 -38.46 8.09 -35.21
N ALA A 500 -38.57 6.98 -34.47
CA ALA A 500 -39.26 5.78 -34.94
C ALA A 500 -40.74 6.02 -35.27
N ASP A 501 -41.44 6.76 -34.41
CA ASP A 501 -42.85 7.12 -34.61
C ASP A 501 -43.03 7.98 -35.88
N ASP A 502 -42.13 8.93 -36.14
CA ASP A 502 -42.18 9.76 -37.34
C ASP A 502 -41.90 8.96 -38.62
N TYR A 503 -40.89 8.08 -38.62
CA TYR A 503 -40.67 7.19 -39.76
C TYR A 503 -41.83 6.22 -39.99
N LEU A 504 -42.50 5.77 -38.92
CA LEU A 504 -43.70 4.94 -39.05
C LEU A 504 -44.89 5.73 -39.61
N LYS A 505 -45.02 7.03 -39.29
CA LYS A 505 -46.01 7.90 -39.96
C LYS A 505 -45.70 8.02 -41.46
N TYR A 506 -44.45 8.24 -41.84
CA TYR A 506 -44.05 8.28 -43.26
C TYR A 506 -44.32 6.96 -43.97
N PHE A 507 -43.98 5.83 -43.33
CA PHE A 507 -44.32 4.50 -43.83
C PHE A 507 -45.83 4.39 -44.11
N ARG A 508 -46.68 4.77 -43.15
CA ARG A 508 -48.14 4.68 -43.29
C ARG A 508 -48.71 5.57 -44.39
N MET A 509 -48.13 6.76 -44.60
CA MET A 509 -48.51 7.63 -45.72
C MET A 509 -48.17 6.97 -47.06
N LEU A 510 -46.91 6.57 -47.24
CA LEU A 510 -46.45 5.89 -48.45
C LEU A 510 -47.22 4.57 -48.69
N TRP A 511 -47.57 3.84 -47.63
CA TRP A 511 -48.35 2.61 -47.72
C TRP A 511 -49.73 2.81 -48.33
N LYS A 512 -50.39 3.94 -48.04
CA LYS A 512 -51.71 4.25 -48.61
C LYS A 512 -51.64 4.50 -50.12
N ASP A 513 -50.59 5.18 -50.57
CA ASP A 513 -50.41 5.57 -51.97
C ASP A 513 -49.72 4.49 -52.82
N ALA A 514 -49.06 3.52 -52.18
CA ALA A 514 -48.40 2.41 -52.83
C ALA A 514 -49.40 1.41 -53.44
N ARG A 515 -49.02 0.83 -54.58
CA ARG A 515 -49.82 -0.17 -55.30
C ARG A 515 -49.80 -1.51 -54.57
N GLU A 516 -50.88 -2.26 -54.66
CA GLU A 516 -50.93 -3.64 -54.15
C GLU A 516 -50.05 -4.60 -54.95
#